data_AF-A0A975DXN4-F1
#
_entry.id   AF-A0A975DXN4-F1
#
_cell.length_a   1.000
_cell.length_b   1.000
_cell.length_c   1.000
_cell.angle_alpha   90.00
_cell.angle_beta   90.00
_cell.angle_gamma   90.00
#
_symmetry.space_group_name_H-M   'P 1'
#
loop_
_entity.id
_entity.type
_entity.pdbx_description
1 polymer ?
#
loop_
_entity_poly.entity_id
_entity_poly.type
_entity_poly.pdbx_seq_one_letter_code
_entity_poly.pdbx_strand_id
1 'polypeptide(L)'
;MQDVHRLFFDFLKGLTGGDEIVAAYKEYKAANDASAFELNGHLKSGLSMPPKLLTLSASLKQAICAQNKKEIKLYRMTSDAQFMGPLLSALEGAPIRYPAFMSTSGTTEGLHTFVPPAPEVPLVLEITCPPGTLMGLMEAHQGAAEDEYLLGCGTVFRVTQLPEVLKPSDAFAFAGYAAGGRDVKKLGLTVHASPPYAGKEPLFRF
;
A
#
# COMPACT_ATOMS: atom_id res chain seq x y z
N MET A 1 -6.42 17.69 -0.40
CA MET A 1 -5.45 16.61 -0.16
C MET A 1 -4.05 16.96 -0.66
N GLN A 2 -3.86 17.64 -1.80
CA GLN A 2 -2.51 18.04 -2.27
C GLN A 2 -1.65 18.78 -1.22
N ASP A 3 -2.25 19.65 -0.39
CA ASP A 3 -1.47 20.32 0.67
C ASP A 3 -0.96 19.38 1.76
N VAL A 4 -1.66 18.27 2.06
CA VAL A 4 -1.24 17.39 3.16
C VAL A 4 -0.03 16.53 2.81
N HIS A 5 0.07 16.08 1.55
CA HIS A 5 1.21 15.30 1.10
C HIS A 5 2.47 16.19 1.04
N ARG A 6 2.35 17.42 0.53
CA ARG A 6 3.47 18.39 0.52
C ARG A 6 3.97 18.69 1.94
N LEU A 7 3.04 18.97 2.86
CA LEU A 7 3.37 19.20 4.27
C LEU A 7 4.04 17.97 4.90
N PHE A 8 3.62 16.76 4.51
CA PHE A 8 4.26 15.54 4.95
C PHE A 8 5.68 15.37 4.39
N PHE A 9 5.91 15.69 3.12
CA PHE A 9 7.26 15.69 2.54
C PHE A 9 8.19 16.67 3.25
N ASP A 10 7.71 17.88 3.55
CA ASP A 10 8.51 18.86 4.30
C ASP A 10 8.73 18.42 5.76
N PHE A 11 7.76 17.75 6.36
CA PHE A 11 7.92 17.11 7.66
C PHE A 11 9.03 16.04 7.64
N LEU A 12 9.06 15.17 6.62
CA LEU A 12 10.09 14.14 6.48
C LEU A 12 11.50 14.75 6.39
N LYS A 13 11.68 15.84 5.63
CA LYS A 13 12.97 16.56 5.54
C LYS A 13 13.45 17.10 6.89
N GLY A 14 12.52 17.42 7.79
CA GLY A 14 12.83 17.94 9.11
C GLY A 14 13.25 16.88 10.14
N LEU A 15 13.13 15.59 9.81
CA LEU A 15 13.55 14.49 10.68
C LEU A 15 15.07 14.29 10.64
N THR A 16 15.60 13.62 11.66
CA THR A 16 16.99 13.14 11.65
C THR A 16 17.18 12.17 10.48
N GLY A 17 18.08 12.49 9.54
CA GLY A 17 18.26 11.72 8.30
C GLY A 17 17.13 11.93 7.28
N GLY A 18 16.44 13.07 7.33
CA GLY A 18 15.29 13.38 6.49
C GLY A 18 15.57 13.32 4.99
N ASP A 19 16.77 13.73 4.55
CA ASP A 19 17.17 13.68 3.15
C ASP A 19 17.27 12.23 2.64
N GLU A 20 17.84 11.32 3.44
CA GLU A 20 17.91 9.90 3.11
C GLU A 20 16.52 9.25 3.10
N ILE A 21 15.63 9.65 4.03
CA ILE A 21 14.24 9.17 4.06
C ILE A 21 13.52 9.60 2.77
N VAL A 22 13.63 10.87 2.40
CA VAL A 22 13.01 11.40 1.16
C VAL A 22 13.61 10.75 -0.09
N ALA A 23 14.92 10.50 -0.13
CA ALA A 23 15.56 9.82 -1.24
C ALA A 23 15.05 8.38 -1.39
N ALA A 24 14.98 7.62 -0.30
CA ALA A 24 14.43 6.26 -0.27
C ALA A 24 12.96 6.22 -0.71
N TYR A 25 12.18 7.22 -0.30
CA TYR A 25 10.78 7.36 -0.67
C TYR A 25 10.60 7.56 -2.18
N LYS A 26 11.43 8.42 -2.79
CA LYS A 26 11.47 8.65 -4.24
C LYS A 26 11.96 7.43 -5.00
N GLU A 27 13.00 6.76 -4.52
CA GLU A 27 13.53 5.53 -5.12
C GLU A 27 12.46 4.42 -5.13
N TYR A 28 11.71 4.26 -4.04
CA TYR A 28 10.63 3.28 -3.97
C TYR A 28 9.48 3.63 -4.94
N LYS A 29 9.15 4.91 -5.12
CA LYS A 29 8.11 5.33 -6.06
C LYS A 29 8.52 5.20 -7.51
N ALA A 30 9.81 5.40 -7.83
CA ALA A 30 10.30 5.43 -9.19
C ALA A 30 10.08 4.07 -9.89
N ALA A 31 9.03 3.99 -10.71
CA ALA A 31 8.60 2.78 -11.41
C ALA A 31 9.70 2.17 -12.32
N ASN A 32 10.74 2.94 -12.65
CA ASN A 32 11.76 2.57 -13.62
C ASN A 32 12.94 1.78 -13.01
N ASP A 33 13.14 1.81 -11.68
CA ASP A 33 14.35 1.26 -11.04
C ASP A 33 14.17 -0.12 -10.42
N ALA A 34 13.00 -0.76 -10.59
CA ALA A 34 12.66 -2.07 -10.02
C ALA A 34 12.80 -2.20 -8.48
N SER A 35 13.28 -1.17 -7.76
CA SER A 35 13.56 -1.20 -6.32
C SER A 35 12.35 -1.60 -5.49
N ALA A 36 11.15 -1.08 -5.79
CA ALA A 36 9.93 -1.50 -5.09
C ALA A 36 9.57 -2.95 -5.35
N PHE A 37 9.74 -3.43 -6.58
CA PHE A 37 9.49 -4.82 -6.95
C PHE A 37 10.48 -5.76 -6.26
N GLU A 38 11.77 -5.45 -6.32
CA GLU A 38 12.84 -6.25 -5.71
C GLU A 38 12.70 -6.28 -4.18
N LEU A 39 12.54 -5.11 -3.53
CA LEU A 39 12.34 -5.02 -2.09
C LEU A 39 11.12 -5.81 -1.63
N ASN A 40 9.96 -5.59 -2.26
CA ASN A 40 8.75 -6.30 -1.89
C ASN A 40 8.86 -7.80 -2.20
N GLY A 41 9.59 -8.20 -3.24
CA GLY A 41 9.88 -9.59 -3.58
C GLY A 41 10.67 -10.30 -2.48
N HIS A 42 11.75 -9.69 -2.01
CA HIS A 42 12.54 -10.20 -0.86
C HIS A 42 11.68 -10.29 0.41
N LEU A 43 10.92 -9.23 0.72
CA LEU A 43 10.05 -9.22 1.90
C LEU A 43 8.98 -10.32 1.84
N LYS A 44 8.33 -10.54 0.68
CA LYS A 44 7.30 -11.57 0.51
C LYS A 44 7.86 -12.99 0.55
N SER A 45 9.03 -13.21 -0.03
CA SER A 45 9.67 -14.53 -0.11
C SER A 45 10.44 -14.92 1.15
N GLY A 46 10.74 -13.96 2.04
CA GLY A 46 11.60 -14.18 3.21
C GLY A 46 13.08 -14.38 2.85
N LEU A 47 13.48 -14.03 1.61
CA LEU A 47 14.87 -14.11 1.17
C LEU A 47 15.71 -13.01 1.80
N SER A 48 16.98 -13.33 2.09
CA SER A 48 17.97 -12.36 2.57
C SER A 48 18.06 -11.15 1.65
N MET A 49 18.01 -9.95 2.21
CA MET A 49 18.12 -8.70 1.46
C MET A 49 19.60 -8.29 1.30
N PRO A 50 20.02 -7.84 0.10
CA PRO A 50 21.31 -7.20 -0.09
C PRO A 50 21.41 -5.88 0.70
N PRO A 51 22.61 -5.38 1.01
CA PRO A 51 22.82 -4.17 1.81
C PRO A 51 22.03 -2.94 1.33
N LYS A 52 21.93 -2.73 0.01
CA LYS A 52 21.16 -1.64 -0.58
C LYS A 52 19.67 -1.70 -0.18
N LEU A 53 19.05 -2.88 -0.29
CA LEU A 53 17.64 -3.08 0.06
C LEU A 53 17.40 -3.01 1.57
N LEU A 54 18.38 -3.38 2.40
CA LEU A 54 18.32 -3.19 3.85
C LEU A 54 18.27 -1.70 4.21
N THR A 55 19.14 -0.88 3.62
CA THR A 55 19.14 0.57 3.81
C THR A 55 17.83 1.19 3.32
N LEU A 56 17.38 0.82 2.13
CA LEU A 56 16.10 1.28 1.57
C LEU A 56 14.93 0.92 2.50
N SER A 57 14.87 -0.33 2.98
CA SER A 57 13.83 -0.79 3.91
C SER A 57 13.85 0.00 5.23
N ALA A 58 15.04 0.28 5.78
CA ALA A 58 15.17 1.03 7.02
C ALA A 58 14.68 2.47 6.88
N SER A 59 15.05 3.16 5.80
CA SER A 59 14.59 4.52 5.51
C SER A 59 13.07 4.57 5.24
N LEU A 60 12.53 3.60 4.49
CA LEU A 60 11.09 3.52 4.24
C LEU A 60 10.29 3.28 5.53
N LYS A 61 10.79 2.47 6.46
CA LYS A 61 10.12 2.28 7.77
C LYS A 61 10.01 3.59 8.54
N GLN A 62 11.02 4.46 8.46
CA GLN A 62 10.97 5.79 9.08
C GLN A 62 9.97 6.72 8.39
N ALA A 63 9.73 6.54 7.09
CA ALA A 63 8.69 7.26 6.36
C ALA A 63 7.26 6.83 6.72
N ILE A 64 7.06 5.72 7.46
CA ILE A 64 5.74 5.27 7.94
C ILE A 64 5.41 5.97 9.27
N CYS A 65 5.26 7.29 9.22
CA CYS A 65 5.09 8.14 10.41
C CYS A 65 3.93 9.14 10.29
N ALA A 66 3.19 9.14 9.18
CA ALA A 66 1.92 9.85 9.08
C ALA A 66 0.82 9.06 9.79
N GLN A 67 -0.06 9.76 10.51
CA GLN A 67 -1.14 9.19 11.27
C GLN A 67 -2.46 9.92 10.99
N ASN A 68 -3.47 9.18 10.51
CA ASN A 68 -4.79 9.72 10.22
C ASN A 68 -5.61 9.95 11.50
N LYS A 69 -6.32 11.08 11.59
CA LYS A 69 -7.23 11.42 12.71
C LYS A 69 -8.64 10.87 12.51
N LYS A 70 -9.01 10.59 11.27
CA LYS A 70 -10.32 10.05 10.87
C LYS A 70 -10.11 8.76 10.10
N GLU A 71 -11.14 7.92 10.06
CA GLU A 71 -11.12 6.73 9.20
C GLU A 71 -10.88 7.13 7.74
N ILE A 72 -10.02 6.37 7.06
CA ILE A 72 -9.72 6.53 5.63
C ILE A 72 -9.99 5.19 4.94
N LYS A 73 -10.56 5.23 3.73
CA LYS A 73 -10.65 4.07 2.84
C LYS A 73 -9.55 4.16 1.80
N LEU A 74 -8.83 3.06 1.65
CA LEU A 74 -7.76 2.90 0.67
C LEU A 74 -8.07 1.73 -0.26
N TYR A 75 -7.58 1.81 -1.48
CA TYR A 75 -7.83 0.84 -2.54
C TYR A 75 -6.52 0.34 -3.13
N ARG A 76 -6.50 -0.93 -3.50
CA ARG A 76 -5.38 -1.52 -4.22
C ARG A 76 -5.87 -2.54 -5.24
N MET A 77 -5.38 -2.43 -6.47
CA MET A 77 -5.52 -3.48 -7.48
C MET A 77 -4.37 -4.48 -7.32
N THR A 78 -4.71 -5.76 -7.35
CA THR A 78 -3.77 -6.90 -7.30
C THR A 78 -4.40 -8.07 -8.07
N SER A 79 -3.79 -9.25 -8.04
CA SER A 79 -4.47 -10.49 -8.41
C SER A 79 -4.90 -11.32 -7.20
N ASP A 80 -5.90 -12.17 -7.42
CA ASP A 80 -6.32 -13.14 -6.42
C ASP A 80 -5.19 -14.11 -6.05
N ALA A 81 -4.43 -14.61 -7.02
CA ALA A 81 -3.27 -15.48 -6.81
C ALA A 81 -2.26 -14.88 -5.81
N GLN A 82 -1.97 -13.58 -5.90
CA GLN A 82 -1.06 -12.89 -4.99
C GLN A 82 -1.60 -12.74 -3.56
N PHE A 83 -2.92 -12.89 -3.36
CA PHE A 83 -3.58 -12.68 -2.08
C PHE A 83 -4.24 -13.95 -1.51
N MET A 84 -4.21 -15.06 -2.24
CA MET A 84 -4.84 -16.32 -1.82
C MET A 84 -4.19 -16.93 -0.57
N GLY A 85 -2.85 -16.97 -0.49
CA GLY A 85 -2.15 -17.49 0.70
C GLY A 85 -2.56 -16.75 1.98
N PRO A 86 -2.43 -15.40 2.02
CA PRO A 86 -2.94 -14.59 3.12
C PRO A 86 -4.41 -14.83 3.46
N LEU A 87 -5.27 -14.99 2.46
CA LEU A 87 -6.70 -15.19 2.67
C LEU A 87 -7.03 -16.53 3.33
N LEU A 88 -6.30 -17.61 2.99
CA LEU A 88 -6.49 -18.92 3.61
C LEU A 88 -6.27 -18.85 5.12
N SER A 89 -5.20 -18.20 5.57
CA SER A 89 -4.94 -17.99 7.00
C SER A 89 -6.06 -17.20 7.69
N ALA A 90 -6.68 -16.23 6.99
CA ALA A 90 -7.80 -15.47 7.53
C ALA A 90 -9.07 -16.31 7.70
N LEU A 91 -9.34 -17.25 6.80
CA LEU A 91 -10.47 -18.16 6.91
C LEU A 91 -10.34 -19.11 8.11
N GLU A 92 -9.12 -19.36 8.55
CA GLU A 92 -8.81 -20.13 9.78
C GLU A 92 -8.83 -19.26 11.06
N GLY A 93 -9.25 -18.00 10.94
CA GLY A 93 -9.38 -17.06 12.07
C GLY A 93 -8.08 -16.33 12.44
N ALA A 94 -6.99 -16.53 11.70
CA ALA A 94 -5.75 -15.81 11.94
C ALA A 94 -5.78 -14.42 11.27
N PRO A 95 -5.22 -13.37 11.89
CA PRO A 95 -5.08 -12.08 11.23
C PRO A 95 -4.06 -12.18 10.08
N ILE A 96 -4.30 -11.44 9.00
CA ILE A 96 -3.39 -11.41 7.85
C ILE A 96 -2.21 -10.49 8.17
N ARG A 97 -1.00 -11.03 8.27
CA ARG A 97 0.21 -10.20 8.31
C ARG A 97 0.79 -10.08 6.90
N TYR A 98 0.73 -8.88 6.32
CA TYR A 98 1.27 -8.65 4.98
C TYR A 98 2.76 -8.33 5.05
N PRO A 99 3.64 -9.13 4.44
CA PRO A 99 5.08 -9.06 4.71
C PRO A 99 5.79 -7.88 4.01
N ALA A 100 5.25 -7.37 2.91
CA ALA A 100 5.82 -6.27 2.12
C ALA A 100 5.17 -4.92 2.42
N PHE A 101 5.77 -3.83 1.97
CA PHE A 101 5.07 -2.54 1.95
C PHE A 101 3.91 -2.61 0.94
N MET A 102 2.83 -1.89 1.21
CA MET A 102 1.65 -1.91 0.37
C MET A 102 1.32 -0.50 -0.10
N SER A 103 1.60 -0.22 -1.37
CA SER A 103 1.12 0.98 -2.05
C SER A 103 -0.38 0.85 -2.31
N THR A 104 -1.11 1.93 -2.03
CA THR A 104 -2.57 2.01 -2.08
C THR A 104 -2.98 3.41 -2.55
N SER A 105 -4.22 3.56 -3.01
CA SER A 105 -4.79 4.85 -3.42
C SER A 105 -6.00 5.20 -2.55
N GLY A 106 -6.18 6.45 -2.15
CA GLY A 106 -7.40 6.94 -1.52
C GLY A 106 -8.58 7.08 -2.51
N THR A 107 -8.33 6.87 -3.80
CA THR A 107 -9.35 6.88 -4.86
C THR A 107 -9.31 5.61 -5.71
N THR A 108 -10.43 5.33 -6.39
CA THR A 108 -10.51 4.22 -7.35
C THR A 108 -10.03 4.60 -8.75
N GLU A 109 -9.83 5.90 -9.00
CA GLU A 109 -9.34 6.42 -10.26
C GLU A 109 -7.92 5.90 -10.52
N GLY A 110 -7.66 5.47 -11.76
CA GLY A 110 -6.36 4.92 -12.15
C GLY A 110 -6.08 3.48 -11.75
N LEU A 111 -6.91 2.82 -10.91
CA LEU A 111 -6.67 1.41 -10.54
C LEU A 111 -6.63 0.44 -11.74
N HIS A 112 -7.30 0.79 -12.83
CA HIS A 112 -7.33 0.02 -14.07
C HIS A 112 -5.94 -0.16 -14.72
N THR A 113 -4.98 0.74 -14.46
CA THR A 113 -3.61 0.64 -14.99
C THR A 113 -2.80 -0.47 -14.32
N PHE A 114 -3.26 -0.93 -13.15
CA PHE A 114 -2.63 -1.97 -12.34
C PHE A 114 -3.33 -3.32 -12.45
N VAL A 115 -4.25 -3.48 -13.42
CA VAL A 115 -4.93 -4.75 -13.66
C VAL A 115 -3.90 -5.81 -14.06
N PRO A 116 -3.85 -6.96 -13.36
CA PRO A 116 -2.87 -7.98 -13.65
C PRO A 116 -3.09 -8.58 -15.05
N PRO A 117 -2.00 -8.95 -15.75
CA PRO A 117 -2.09 -9.59 -17.05
C PRO A 117 -2.83 -10.94 -16.93
N ALA A 118 -3.50 -11.34 -18.00
CA ALA A 118 -4.13 -12.65 -18.06
C ALA A 118 -3.07 -13.77 -17.92
N PRO A 119 -3.39 -14.92 -17.30
CA PRO A 119 -4.74 -15.37 -16.88
C PRO A 119 -5.16 -14.98 -15.46
N GLU A 120 -4.38 -14.15 -14.74
CA GLU A 120 -4.68 -13.80 -13.36
C GLU A 120 -6.04 -13.08 -13.23
N VAL A 121 -6.81 -13.38 -12.19
CA VAL A 121 -8.09 -12.70 -11.94
C VAL A 121 -7.83 -11.43 -11.14
N PRO A 122 -8.23 -10.25 -11.64
CA PRO A 122 -8.08 -9.00 -10.92
C PRO A 122 -8.83 -9.03 -9.58
N LEU A 123 -8.16 -8.57 -8.53
CA LEU A 123 -8.68 -8.46 -7.18
C LEU A 123 -8.47 -7.03 -6.68
N VAL A 124 -9.56 -6.38 -6.28
CA VAL A 124 -9.55 -5.10 -5.60
C VAL A 124 -9.55 -5.35 -4.09
N LEU A 125 -8.57 -4.79 -3.40
CA LEU A 125 -8.60 -4.68 -1.94
C LEU A 125 -9.26 -3.35 -1.58
N GLU A 126 -10.37 -3.40 -0.83
CA GLU A 126 -10.93 -2.23 -0.16
C GLU A 126 -10.49 -2.28 1.31
N ILE A 127 -9.64 -1.34 1.71
CA ILE A 127 -8.94 -1.35 3.00
C ILE A 127 -9.45 -0.19 3.84
N THR A 128 -10.05 -0.50 4.98
CA THR A 128 -10.43 0.48 5.99
C THR A 128 -9.24 0.73 6.92
N CYS A 129 -8.81 1.98 7.05
CA CYS A 129 -7.76 2.42 7.97
C CYS A 129 -8.39 3.22 9.11
N PRO A 130 -8.56 2.63 10.31
CA PRO A 130 -9.09 3.34 11.47
C PRO A 130 -8.21 4.54 11.86
N PRO A 131 -8.74 5.51 12.64
CA PRO A 131 -7.93 6.58 13.22
C PRO A 131 -6.72 6.02 13.95
N GLY A 132 -5.55 6.64 13.77
CA GLY A 132 -4.32 6.21 14.39
C GLY A 132 -3.45 5.27 13.53
N THR A 133 -3.91 4.88 12.34
CA THR A 133 -3.13 4.03 11.42
C THR A 133 -1.88 4.76 10.93
N LEU A 134 -0.74 4.07 10.96
CA LEU A 134 0.53 4.62 10.44
C LEU A 134 0.69 4.32 8.96
N MET A 135 1.07 5.34 8.19
CA MET A 135 1.30 5.27 6.75
C MET A 135 2.33 6.31 6.31
N GLY A 136 2.80 6.21 5.08
CA GLY A 136 3.44 7.33 4.38
C GLY A 136 2.49 7.93 3.37
N LEU A 137 2.54 9.25 3.16
CA LEU A 137 1.77 9.95 2.12
C LEU A 137 2.64 10.15 0.87
N MET A 138 2.37 9.41 -0.21
CA MET A 138 3.14 9.45 -1.46
C MET A 138 2.54 10.49 -2.40
N GLU A 139 3.34 11.43 -2.89
CA GLU A 139 2.92 12.35 -3.97
C GLU A 139 3.24 11.75 -5.33
N ALA A 140 2.49 12.13 -6.37
CA ALA A 140 2.98 11.97 -7.74
C ALA A 140 4.20 12.89 -7.97
N HIS A 141 5.19 12.39 -8.71
CA HIS A 141 6.06 13.30 -9.43
C HIS A 141 5.24 14.01 -10.50
N GLN A 142 5.31 15.35 -10.54
CA GLN A 142 4.75 16.20 -11.61
C GLN A 142 3.22 16.35 -11.64
N GLY A 143 2.62 16.92 -10.59
CA GLY A 143 1.34 17.65 -10.70
C GLY A 143 0.06 16.83 -10.83
N ALA A 144 0.13 15.51 -10.96
CA ALA A 144 -1.04 14.64 -10.84
C ALA A 144 -1.37 14.38 -9.37
N ALA A 145 -2.66 14.42 -9.01
CA ALA A 145 -3.12 14.05 -7.67
C ALA A 145 -3.22 12.52 -7.56
N GLU A 146 -2.09 11.82 -7.50
CA GLU A 146 -2.11 10.44 -6.99
C GLU A 146 -2.25 10.55 -5.48
N ASP A 147 -3.46 10.33 -4.98
CA ASP A 147 -3.79 10.22 -3.55
C ASP A 147 -3.22 8.90 -3.01
N GLU A 148 -1.91 8.71 -3.14
CA GLU A 148 -1.22 7.46 -2.85
C GLU A 148 -0.77 7.39 -1.38
N TYR A 149 -1.04 6.26 -0.76
CA TYR A 149 -0.66 5.97 0.62
C TYR A 149 0.16 4.68 0.66
N LEU A 150 1.23 4.70 1.43
CA LEU A 150 2.09 3.55 1.66
C LEU A 150 1.82 2.97 3.05
N LEU A 151 1.25 1.77 3.12
CA LEU A 151 1.17 1.02 4.36
C LEU A 151 2.49 0.29 4.62
N GLY A 152 2.92 0.31 5.87
CA GLY A 152 4.20 -0.29 6.28
C GLY A 152 4.25 -1.81 6.04
N CYS A 153 5.44 -2.36 5.81
CA CYS A 153 5.61 -3.80 5.77
C CYS A 153 5.23 -4.45 7.11
N GLY A 154 4.73 -5.69 7.14
CA GLY A 154 4.24 -6.32 8.36
C GLY A 154 2.91 -5.77 8.91
N THR A 155 2.21 -4.89 8.19
CA THR A 155 0.86 -4.43 8.54
C THR A 155 -0.08 -5.63 8.69
N VAL A 156 -0.90 -5.57 9.74
CA VAL A 156 -1.84 -6.63 10.10
C VAL A 156 -3.24 -6.22 9.73
N PHE A 157 -3.94 -7.07 8.98
CA PHE A 157 -5.29 -6.88 8.52
C PHE A 157 -6.25 -7.91 9.10
N ARG A 158 -7.52 -7.55 9.23
CA ARG A 158 -8.64 -8.48 9.39
C ARG A 158 -9.53 -8.41 8.16
N VAL A 159 -10.05 -9.56 7.74
CA VAL A 159 -11.04 -9.62 6.67
C VAL A 159 -12.38 -9.15 7.21
N THR A 160 -12.95 -8.14 6.56
CA THR A 160 -14.29 -7.61 6.87
C THR A 160 -15.35 -8.12 5.90
N GLN A 161 -14.93 -8.51 4.69
CA GLN A 161 -15.79 -9.07 3.66
C GLN A 161 -15.01 -10.08 2.83
N LEU A 162 -15.50 -11.31 2.66
CA LEU A 162 -14.86 -12.32 1.81
C LEU A 162 -14.86 -11.89 0.34
N PRO A 163 -13.96 -12.44 -0.50
CA PRO A 163 -13.91 -12.08 -1.91
C PRO A 163 -15.24 -12.35 -2.61
N GLU A 164 -15.77 -11.33 -3.27
CA GLU A 164 -16.98 -11.42 -4.09
C GLU A 164 -16.67 -11.03 -5.55
N VAL A 165 -17.33 -11.67 -6.51
CA VAL A 165 -17.30 -11.23 -7.91
C VAL A 165 -18.17 -9.98 -8.05
N LEU A 166 -17.59 -8.91 -8.56
CA LEU A 166 -18.27 -7.65 -8.75
C LEU A 166 -19.27 -7.72 -9.90
N LYS A 167 -20.35 -6.95 -9.79
CA LYS A 167 -21.27 -6.71 -10.91
C LYS A 167 -20.52 -5.95 -12.02
N PRO A 168 -20.92 -6.09 -13.30
CA PRO A 168 -20.22 -5.48 -14.43
C PRO A 168 -20.00 -3.96 -14.30
N SER A 169 -20.98 -3.22 -13.75
CA SER A 169 -20.85 -1.77 -13.51
C SER A 169 -19.73 -1.43 -12.53
N ASP A 170 -19.63 -2.21 -11.46
CA ASP A 170 -18.66 -1.98 -10.39
C ASP A 170 -17.27 -2.45 -10.85
N ALA A 171 -17.20 -3.60 -11.53
CA ALA A 171 -16.00 -4.09 -12.16
C ALA A 171 -15.40 -3.06 -13.15
N PHE A 172 -16.26 -2.41 -13.95
CA PHE A 172 -15.83 -1.35 -14.85
C PHE A 172 -15.30 -0.11 -14.11
N ALA A 173 -15.89 0.25 -12.97
CA ALA A 173 -15.42 1.39 -12.16
C ALA A 173 -13.98 1.18 -11.63
N PHE A 174 -13.57 -0.06 -11.37
CA PHE A 174 -12.22 -0.36 -10.87
C PHE A 174 -11.22 -0.72 -11.96
N ALA A 175 -11.63 -1.53 -12.94
CA ALA A 175 -10.73 -2.14 -13.92
C ALA A 175 -10.91 -1.60 -15.35
N GLY A 176 -11.92 -0.76 -15.59
CA GLY A 176 -12.25 -0.24 -16.92
C GLY A 176 -12.35 -1.36 -17.97
N TYR A 177 -11.85 -1.09 -19.16
CA TYR A 177 -11.73 -2.10 -20.22
C TYR A 177 -10.54 -3.05 -20.02
N ALA A 178 -9.61 -2.76 -19.08
CA ALA A 178 -8.40 -3.56 -18.86
C ALA A 178 -8.70 -4.95 -18.28
N ALA A 179 -9.87 -5.13 -17.65
CA ALA A 179 -10.34 -6.46 -17.27
C ALA A 179 -10.56 -7.39 -18.48
N GLY A 180 -10.80 -6.86 -19.69
CA GLY A 180 -10.95 -7.67 -20.90
C GLY A 180 -12.10 -8.69 -20.83
N GLY A 181 -13.19 -8.34 -20.14
CA GLY A 181 -14.33 -9.23 -19.92
C GLY A 181 -14.14 -10.31 -18.85
N ARG A 182 -12.99 -10.31 -18.15
CA ARG A 182 -12.74 -11.18 -16.99
C ARG A 182 -13.54 -10.71 -15.77
N ASP A 183 -13.85 -11.66 -14.89
CA ASP A 183 -14.36 -11.35 -13.54
C ASP A 183 -13.37 -10.45 -12.79
N VAL A 184 -13.90 -9.50 -12.02
CA VAL A 184 -13.14 -8.70 -11.07
C VAL A 184 -13.67 -9.02 -9.69
N LYS A 185 -12.77 -9.37 -8.76
CA LYS A 185 -13.14 -9.67 -7.37
C LYS A 185 -12.88 -8.47 -6.48
N LYS A 186 -13.60 -8.37 -5.36
CA LYS A 186 -13.33 -7.40 -4.28
C LYS A 186 -13.23 -8.09 -2.94
N LEU A 187 -12.22 -7.75 -2.16
CA LEU A 187 -11.97 -8.22 -0.78
C LEU A 187 -11.97 -7.03 0.17
N GLY A 188 -12.78 -7.10 1.23
CA GLY A 188 -12.82 -6.09 2.29
C GLY A 188 -11.83 -6.41 3.39
N LEU A 189 -10.99 -5.43 3.74
CA LEU A 189 -10.01 -5.51 4.82
C LEU A 189 -10.16 -4.33 5.78
N THR A 190 -9.74 -4.51 7.03
CA THR A 190 -9.49 -3.42 7.97
C THR A 190 -8.10 -3.56 8.57
N VAL A 191 -7.38 -2.45 8.71
CA VAL A 191 -6.09 -2.43 9.42
C VAL A 191 -6.36 -2.71 10.89
N HIS A 192 -5.82 -3.81 11.38
CA HIS A 192 -5.93 -4.22 12.77
C HIS A 192 -4.74 -3.73 13.62
N ALA A 193 -3.55 -3.74 13.05
CA ALA A 193 -2.36 -3.20 13.70
C ALA A 193 -1.37 -2.67 12.66
N SER A 194 -0.84 -1.48 12.92
CA SER A 194 0.32 -0.97 12.20
C SER A 194 1.60 -1.61 12.74
N PRO A 195 2.62 -1.82 11.90
CA PRO A 195 3.92 -2.28 12.36
C PRO A 195 4.55 -1.24 13.31
N PRO A 196 5.29 -1.65 14.35
CA PRO A 196 5.84 -0.76 15.36
C PRO A 196 7.12 -0.07 14.84
N TYR A 197 7.00 0.73 13.78
CA TYR A 197 8.12 1.49 13.20
C TYR A 197 8.36 2.84 13.88
N ALA A 198 7.35 3.36 14.57
CA ALA A 198 7.47 4.60 15.30
C ALA A 198 8.53 4.43 16.41
N GLY A 199 9.74 4.92 16.12
CA GLY A 199 10.77 5.19 17.10
C GLY A 199 10.38 6.40 17.95
N LYS A 200 11.38 7.09 18.52
CA LYS A 200 11.18 8.31 19.33
C LYS A 200 10.82 9.56 18.51
N GLU A 201 10.75 9.43 17.19
CA GLU A 201 10.53 10.55 16.26
C GLU A 201 9.07 11.05 16.31
N PRO A 202 8.83 12.34 15.99
CA PRO A 202 7.48 12.90 15.97
C PRO A 202 6.59 12.21 14.93
N LEU A 203 5.28 12.25 15.16
CA LEU A 203 4.26 11.78 14.21
C LEU A 203 3.66 12.96 13.45
N PHE A 204 3.47 12.78 12.15
CA PHE A 204 2.71 13.74 11.34
C PHE A 204 1.22 13.40 11.39
N ARG A 205 0.39 14.25 11.99
CA ARG A 205 -1.04 13.96 12.20
C ARG A 205 -1.94 14.75 11.27
N PHE A 206 -2.76 14.06 10.49
CA PHE A 206 -3.67 14.66 9.51
C PHE A 206 -5.13 14.30 9.74
#